data_AF-Q8W7Z5-F1
#
_entry.id   AF-Q8W7Z5-F1
#
_cell.length_a   1.000
_cell.length_b   1.000
_cell.length_c   1.000
_cell.angle_alpha   90.00
_cell.angle_beta   90.00
_cell.angle_gamma   90.00
#
_symmetry.space_group_name_H-M   'P 1'
#
loop_
_entity.id
_entity.type
_entity.pdbx_description
1 polymer ?
#
loop_
_entity_poly.entity_id
_entity_poly.type
_entity_poly.pdbx_seq_one_letter_code
_entity_poly.pdbx_strand_id
1 'polypeptide(L)'
;MSSYITVIISIFYLGILGIILNRLHLLSVLLCLELLLISLFIGFVILSLNLSDNILLFNNLILLTLSACEASAGLSLMVALSRT
;
A
#
# COMPACT_ATOMS: atom_id res chain seq x y z
N MET A 1 6.54 11.98 -17.03
CA MET A 1 5.21 11.39 -16.72
C MET A 1 5.14 9.91 -17.03
N SER A 2 5.43 9.47 -18.27
CA SER A 2 5.47 8.04 -18.61
C SER A 2 6.42 7.22 -17.70
N SER A 3 7.62 7.71 -17.42
CA SER A 3 8.59 7.06 -16.52
C SER A 3 8.08 6.89 -15.07
N TYR A 4 7.36 7.87 -14.53
CA TYR A 4 6.80 7.77 -13.17
C TYR A 4 5.71 6.70 -13.11
N ILE A 5 4.83 6.65 -14.11
CA ILE A 5 3.76 5.65 -14.20
C ILE A 5 4.35 4.24 -14.29
N THR A 6 5.41 4.03 -15.08
CA THR A 6 6.07 2.71 -15.16
C THR A 6 6.68 2.28 -13.83
N VAL A 7 7.27 3.21 -13.07
CA VAL A 7 7.82 2.90 -11.73
C VAL A 7 6.71 2.48 -10.77
N ILE A 8 5.59 3.20 -10.73
CA ILE A 8 4.44 2.87 -9.86
C ILE A 8 3.88 1.49 -10.18
N ILE A 9 3.69 1.21 -11.47
CA ILE A 9 3.21 -0.10 -11.94
C ILE A 9 4.19 -1.19 -11.53
N SER A 10 5.51 -0.98 -11.67
CA SER A 10 6.50 -1.96 -11.25
C SER A 10 6.47 -2.24 -9.75
N ILE A 11 6.31 -1.21 -8.91
CA ILE A 11 6.20 -1.36 -7.44
C ILE A 11 4.92 -2.11 -7.07
N PHE A 12 3.81 -1.80 -7.74
CA PHE A 12 2.52 -2.49 -7.54
C PHE A 12 2.62 -3.98 -7.88
N TYR A 13 3.22 -4.34 -9.03
CA TYR A 13 3.44 -5.74 -9.41
C TYR A 13 4.41 -6.45 -8.47
N LEU A 14 5.47 -5.78 -8.01
CA LEU A 14 6.39 -6.34 -7.00
C LEU A 14 5.67 -6.64 -5.68
N GLY A 15 4.78 -5.76 -5.23
CA GLY A 15 3.94 -6.00 -4.05
C GLY A 15 3.03 -7.22 -4.21
N ILE A 16 2.35 -7.34 -5.35
CA ILE A 16 1.49 -8.49 -5.66
C ILE A 16 2.30 -9.79 -5.72
N LEU A 17 3.45 -9.79 -6.41
CA LEU A 17 4.34 -10.94 -6.47
C LEU A 17 4.83 -11.34 -5.08
N GLY A 18 5.17 -10.38 -4.22
CA GLY A 18 5.55 -10.62 -2.83
C GLY A 18 4.46 -11.34 -2.02
N ILE A 19 3.19 -10.92 -2.17
CA ILE A 19 2.02 -11.56 -1.52
C ILE A 19 1.84 -13.01 -2.01
N ILE A 20 2.08 -13.28 -3.29
CA ILE A 20 1.92 -14.61 -3.88
C ILE A 20 3.02 -15.57 -3.41
N LEU A 21 4.27 -15.09 -3.33
CA LEU A 21 5.43 -15.90 -2.96
C LEU A 21 5.48 -16.22 -1.46
N ASN A 22 5.25 -15.23 -0.59
CA ASN A 22 5.47 -15.38 0.84
C ASN A 22 4.23 -15.78 1.64
N ARG A 23 3.63 -16.93 1.32
CA ARG A 23 2.37 -17.40 1.95
C ARG A 23 2.52 -17.84 3.41
N LEU A 24 3.73 -18.13 3.87
CA LEU A 24 3.98 -18.70 5.20
C LEU A 24 4.24 -17.65 6.29
N HIS A 25 4.81 -16.49 5.93
CA HIS A 25 5.20 -15.46 6.89
C HIS A 25 4.25 -14.27 6.84
N LEU A 26 3.29 -14.22 7.76
CA LEU A 26 2.23 -13.20 7.84
C LEU A 26 2.80 -11.76 7.89
N LEU A 27 3.92 -11.55 8.59
CA LEU A 27 4.62 -10.26 8.63
C LEU A 27 5.07 -9.80 7.24
N SER A 28 5.61 -10.70 6.43
CA SER A 28 6.05 -10.35 5.08
C SER A 28 4.88 -10.05 4.13
N VAL A 29 3.72 -10.68 4.35
CA VAL A 29 2.49 -10.34 3.63
C VAL A 29 2.02 -8.93 4.01
N LEU A 30 2.06 -8.57 5.30
CA LEU A 30 1.71 -7.22 5.77
C LEU A 30 2.62 -6.14 5.15
N LEU A 31 3.93 -6.37 5.10
CA LEU A 31 4.87 -5.45 4.45
C LEU A 31 4.62 -5.32 2.94
N CYS A 32 4.28 -6.42 2.26
CA CYS A 32 3.93 -6.35 0.84
C CYS A 32 2.61 -5.60 0.59
N LEU A 33 1.65 -5.71 1.51
CA LEU A 33 0.39 -4.96 1.47
C LEU A 33 0.66 -3.45 1.68
N GLU A 34 1.55 -3.10 2.60
CA GLU A 34 2.00 -1.72 2.81
C GLU A 34 2.70 -1.15 1.57
N LEU A 35 3.54 -1.93 0.88
CA LEU A 35 4.15 -1.55 -0.40
C LEU A 35 3.08 -1.29 -1.48
N LEU A 36 2.02 -2.09 -1.51
CA LEU A 36 0.92 -1.94 -2.46
C LEU A 36 0.14 -0.65 -2.19
N LEU A 37 -0.14 -0.34 -0.92
CA LEU A 37 -0.79 0.91 -0.51
C LEU A 37 0.08 2.15 -0.77
N ILE A 38 1.41 2.07 -0.59
CA ILE A 38 2.32 3.17 -0.93
C ILE A 38 2.31 3.49 -2.44
N SER A 39 2.22 2.45 -3.28
CA SER A 39 2.18 2.63 -4.74
C SER A 39 0.90 3.34 -5.18
N LEU A 40 -0.23 3.02 -4.54
CA LEU A 40 -1.51 3.71 -4.75
C LEU A 40 -1.45 5.16 -4.28
N PHE A 41 -0.85 5.41 -3.11
CA PHE A 41 -0.67 6.77 -2.59
C PHE A 41 0.09 7.66 -3.59
N ILE A 42 1.21 7.17 -4.13
CA ILE A 42 2.02 7.90 -5.12
C ILE A 42 1.24 8.12 -6.42
N GLY A 43 0.48 7.11 -6.86
CA GLY A 43 -0.41 7.22 -8.01
C GLY A 43 -1.45 8.33 -7.87
N PHE A 44 -2.10 8.43 -6.70
CA PHE A 44 -3.06 9.49 -6.41
C PHE A 44 -2.42 10.88 -6.30
N VAL A 45 -1.22 11.02 -5.74
CA VAL A 45 -0.49 12.30 -5.75
C VAL A 45 -0.26 12.77 -7.18
N ILE A 46 0.24 11.90 -8.05
CA ILE A 46 0.54 12.26 -9.45
C ILE A 46 -0.74 12.59 -10.21
N LEU A 47 -1.82 11.85 -9.97
CA LEU A 47 -3.12 12.14 -10.54
C LEU A 47 -3.63 13.52 -10.07
N SER A 48 -3.56 13.82 -8.76
CA SER A 48 -3.93 15.13 -8.21
C SER A 48 -3.14 16.28 -8.82
N LEU A 49 -1.82 16.10 -9.01
CA LEU A 49 -0.96 17.10 -9.66
C LEU A 49 -1.35 17.35 -11.13
N ASN A 50 -1.75 16.30 -11.86
CA ASN A 50 -2.19 16.43 -13.25
C ASN A 50 -3.54 17.12 -13.39
N LEU A 51 -4.47 16.88 -12.46
CA LEU A 51 -5.80 17.53 -12.46
C LEU A 51 -5.80 18.88 -11.72
N SER A 52 -4.72 19.26 -11.03
CA SER A 52 -4.67 20.41 -10.12
C SER A 52 -5.77 20.42 -9.04
N ASP A 53 -6.24 19.23 -8.67
CA ASP A 53 -7.37 19.03 -7.76
C ASP A 53 -6.91 18.78 -6.32
N ASN A 54 -7.08 19.77 -5.45
CA ASN A 54 -6.73 19.68 -4.03
C ASN A 54 -7.62 18.71 -3.22
N ILE A 55 -8.80 18.36 -3.73
CA ILE A 55 -9.71 17.40 -3.08
C ILE A 55 -9.11 15.98 -3.12
N LEU A 56 -8.43 15.63 -4.22
CA LEU A 56 -7.73 14.35 -4.36
C LEU A 56 -6.57 14.22 -3.35
N LEU A 57 -5.90 15.32 -3.01
CA LEU A 57 -4.86 15.35 -1.96
C LEU A 57 -5.44 15.02 -0.57
N PHE A 58 -6.61 15.57 -0.23
CA PHE A 58 -7.32 15.23 1.02
C PHE A 58 -7.72 13.75 1.06
N ASN A 59 -8.26 13.23 -0.05
CA ASN A 59 -8.61 11.82 -0.15
C ASN A 59 -7.38 10.91 0.02
N ASN A 60 -6.22 11.35 -0.45
CA ASN A 60 -4.96 10.61 -0.30
C ASN A 60 -4.46 10.55 1.15
N LEU A 61 -4.72 11.57 1.96
CA LEU A 61 -4.43 11.53 3.40
C LEU A 61 -5.32 10.51 4.12
N ILE A 62 -6.60 10.41 3.72
CA ILE A 62 -7.53 9.42 4.25
C ILE A 62 -7.09 7.99 3.89
N LEU A 63 -6.60 7.79 2.65
CA LEU A 63 -6.01 6.50 2.25
C LEU A 63 -4.85 6.09 3.18
N LEU A 64 -3.99 7.04 3.55
CA LEU A 64 -2.80 6.80 4.37
C LEU A 64 -3.14 6.51 5.85
N THR A 65 -4.23 7.07 6.37
CA THR A 65 -4.70 6.72 7.72
C THR A 65 -5.37 5.34 7.75
N LEU A 66 -6.11 4.98 6.69
CA LEU A 66 -6.67 3.64 6.54
C LEU A 66 -5.57 2.58 6.39
N SER A 67 -4.47 2.87 5.68
CA SER A 67 -3.34 1.94 5.58
C SER A 67 -2.67 1.69 6.94
N ALA A 68 -2.50 2.72 7.76
CA ALA A 68 -1.96 2.57 9.12
C ALA A 68 -2.90 1.72 10.00
N CYS A 69 -4.21 1.88 9.82
CA CYS A 69 -5.21 1.09 10.53
C CYS A 69 -5.14 -0.39 10.13
N GLU A 70 -5.07 -0.70 8.82
CA GLU A 70 -4.91 -2.08 8.35
C GLU A 70 -3.61 -2.74 8.87
N ALA A 71 -2.49 -2.02 8.86
CA ALA A 71 -1.24 -2.53 9.41
C ALA A 71 -1.35 -2.84 10.91
N SER A 72 -1.98 -1.96 11.69
CA SER A 72 -2.19 -2.19 13.13
C SER A 72 -3.11 -3.39 13.42
N ALA A 73 -4.20 -3.53 12.66
CA ALA A 73 -5.11 -4.66 12.74
C ALA A 73 -4.41 -5.97 12.37
N GLY A 74 -3.65 -5.98 11.27
CA GLY A 74 -2.87 -7.13 10.82
C GLY A 74 -1.83 -7.60 11.84
N LEU A 75 -1.10 -6.65 12.45
CA LEU A 75 -0.15 -6.95 13.53
C LEU A 75 -0.84 -7.52 14.77
N SER A 76 -1.99 -6.98 15.17
CA SER A 76 -2.77 -7.52 16.30
C SER A 76 -3.21 -8.97 16.07
N LEU A 77 -3.61 -9.29 14.83
CA LEU A 77 -3.96 -10.65 14.41
C LEU A 77 -2.76 -11.59 14.47
N MET A 78 -1.58 -11.11 14.05
CA MET A 78 -0.33 -11.88 14.15
C MET A 78 -0.01 -12.23 15.61
N VAL A 79 -0.17 -11.29 16.54
CA VAL A 79 0.03 -11.55 17.97
C VAL A 79 -1.00 -12.57 18.49
N ALA A 80 -2.27 -12.46 18.11
CA ALA A 80 -3.30 -13.42 18.51
C ALA A 80 -2.98 -14.84 18.03
N LEU A 81 -2.58 -15.01 16.76
CA LEU A 81 -2.17 -16.30 16.18
C LEU A 81 -0.91 -16.88 16.83
N SER A 82 0.00 -16.03 17.31
CA SER A 82 1.21 -16.51 18.00
C SER A 82 0.94 -17.10 19.39
N ARG A 83 -0.21 -16.76 20.00
CA ARG A 83 -0.61 -17.25 21.34
C ARG A 83 -1.48 -18.50 21.30
N THR A 84 -1.96 -18.91 20.12
CA THR A 84 -2.70 -20.15 19.87
C THR A 84 -1.79 -21.23 19.31
#